data_AF-A0A4Q5PPB5-F1
#
_entry.id   AF-A0A4Q5PPB5-F1
#
_cell.length_a   1.000
_cell.length_b   1.000
_cell.length_c   1.000
_cell.angle_alpha   90.00
_cell.angle_beta   90.00
_cell.angle_gamma   90.00
#
_symmetry.space_group_name_H-M   'P 1'
#
loop_
_entity.id
_entity.type
_entity.pdbx_description
1 polymer ?
#
loop_
_entity_poly.entity_id
_entity_poly.type
_entity_poly.pdbx_seq_one_letter_code
_entity_poly.pdbx_strand_id
1 'polypeptide(L)' 'MKVLLEIPDNKASSLMDVLNSIPYVKTKKITEPKEIFKSEIKEAVEELNLIRQGKLKGISAEQLLNEL' A
#
# COMPACT_ATOMS: atom_id res chain seq x y z
N MET A 1 10.11 6.31 8.77
CA MET A 1 10.92 5.76 7.66
C MET A 1 10.38 4.38 7.30
N LYS A 2 10.19 4.08 6.02
CA LYS A 2 9.73 2.77 5.53
C LYS A 2 10.89 2.11 4.78
N VAL A 3 11.12 0.82 5.02
CA VAL A 3 12.20 0.04 4.39
C VAL A 3 11.59 -1.19 3.75
N LEU A 4 11.96 -1.46 2.50
CA LEU A 4 11.54 -2.67 1.78
C LEU A 4 12.63 -3.73 1.93
N LEU A 5 12.24 -4.94 2.33
CA LEU A 5 13.15 -6.08 2.45
C LEU A 5 12.69 -7.18 1.50
N GLU A 6 13.57 -7.56 0.58
CA GLU A 6 13.37 -8.73 -0.28
C GLU A 6 14.02 -9.94 0.40
N ILE A 7 13.19 -10.89 0.83
CA ILE A 7 13.61 -12.05 1.59
C ILE A 7 12.99 -13.32 1.01
N PRO A 8 13.74 -14.44 0.95
CA PRO A 8 13.18 -15.73 0.54
C PRO A 8 12.03 -16.16 1.46
N ASP A 9 10.94 -16.70 0.90
CA ASP A 9 9.73 -17.10 1.65
C ASP A 9 10.03 -18.07 2.80
N ASN A 10 10.97 -18.99 2.60
CA ASN A 10 11.39 -19.97 3.61
C ASN A 10 12.08 -19.32 4.84
N LYS A 11 12.51 -18.07 4.74
CA LYS A 11 13.10 -17.28 5.84
C LYS A 11 12.21 -16.13 6.29
N ALA A 12 11.17 -15.80 5.53
CA ALA A 12 10.27 -14.68 5.82
C ALA A 12 9.51 -14.86 7.14
N SER A 13 9.09 -16.10 7.47
CA SER A 13 8.36 -16.37 8.72
C SER A 13 9.21 -16.04 9.94
N SER A 14 10.45 -16.57 9.99
CA SER A 14 11.35 -16.36 11.12
C SER A 14 11.73 -14.89 11.32
N LEU A 15 11.90 -14.13 10.22
CA LEU A 15 12.21 -12.71 10.33
C LEU A 15 11.01 -11.89 10.79
N MET A 16 9.79 -12.23 10.32
CA MET A 16 8.56 -11.56 10.75
C MET A 16 8.32 -11.74 12.25
N ASP A 17 8.60 -12.92 12.82
CA ASP A 17 8.48 -13.16 14.25
C ASP A 17 9.40 -12.25 15.08
N VAL A 18 10.66 -12.08 14.62
CA VAL A 18 11.61 -11.17 15.26
C VAL A 18 11.13 -9.72 15.13
N LEU A 19 10.70 -9.29 13.95
CA LEU A 19 10.23 -7.92 13.75
C LEU A 19 8.96 -7.61 14.55
N ASN A 20 8.05 -8.57 14.68
CA ASN A 20 6.83 -8.45 15.49
C ASN A 20 7.12 -8.38 16.99
N SER A 21 8.24 -8.94 17.45
CA SER A 21 8.66 -8.83 18.85
C SER A 21 9.13 -7.42 19.24
N ILE A 22 9.42 -6.56 18.26
CA ILE A 22 9.92 -5.21 18.50
C ILE A 22 8.70 -4.24 18.57
N PRO A 23 8.41 -3.64 19.74
CA PRO A 23 7.13 -2.95 19.98
C PRO A 23 6.90 -1.70 19.11
N TYR A 24 7.96 -1.09 18.57
CA TYR A 24 7.88 0.09 17.71
C TYR A 24 7.92 -0.24 16.20
N VAL A 25 8.02 -1.51 15.83
CA VAL A 25 8.08 -1.95 14.43
C VAL A 25 6.71 -2.48 14.00
N LYS A 26 6.17 -1.89 12.94
CA LYS A 26 4.94 -2.39 12.29
C LYS A 26 5.34 -3.16 11.03
N THR A 27 5.02 -4.44 11.00
CA THR A 27 5.28 -5.29 9.84
C THR A 27 4.02 -5.44 8.98
N LYS A 28 4.19 -5.57 7.67
CA LYS A 28 3.12 -5.95 6.75
C LYS A 28 3.73 -6.91 5.74
N LYS A 29 3.19 -8.15 5.68
CA LYS A 29 3.60 -9.09 4.64
C LYS A 29 3.02 -8.62 3.31
N ILE A 30 3.90 -8.41 2.34
CA ILE A 30 3.51 -8.12 0.96
C ILE A 30 3.60 -9.45 0.22
N THR A 31 2.51 -10.21 0.21
CA THR A 31 2.50 -11.59 -0.30
C THR A 31 2.26 -11.66 -1.80
N GLU A 32 1.61 -10.67 -2.41
CA GLU A 32 1.42 -10.63 -3.86
C GLU A 32 1.37 -9.18 -4.38
N PRO A 33 1.97 -8.89 -5.55
CA PRO A 33 1.77 -7.63 -6.28
C PRO A 33 0.28 -7.34 -6.52
N LYS A 34 -0.53 -8.40 -6.69
CA LYS A 34 -1.98 -8.32 -6.87
C LYS A 34 -2.73 -7.71 -5.70
N GLU A 35 -2.30 -7.97 -4.47
CA GLU A 35 -2.98 -7.44 -3.28
C GLU A 35 -2.69 -5.96 -3.06
N ILE A 36 -1.47 -5.50 -3.40
CA ILE A 36 -1.15 -4.06 -3.46
C ILE A 36 -2.04 -3.38 -4.50
N PHE A 37 -2.06 -3.91 -5.72
CA PHE A 37 -2.87 -3.37 -6.83
C PHE A 37 -4.36 -3.34 -6.47
N LYS A 38 -4.86 -4.34 -5.75
CA LYS A 38 -6.26 -4.42 -5.33
C LYS A 38 -6.60 -3.38 -4.26
N SER A 39 -5.70 -3.13 -3.31
CA SER A 39 -5.89 -2.05 -2.34
C SER A 39 -5.84 -0.67 -3.00
N GLU A 40 -4.87 -0.43 -3.88
CA GLU A 40 -4.69 0.85 -4.57
C GLU A 40 -5.86 1.14 -5.52
N ILE A 41 -6.33 0.15 -6.28
CA ILE A 41 -7.52 0.30 -7.13
C ILE A 41 -8.76 0.58 -6.28
N LYS A 42 -8.91 -0.08 -5.13
CA LYS A 42 -10.06 0.14 -4.26
C LYS A 42 -10.07 1.57 -3.71
N GLU A 43 -8.92 2.06 -3.23
CA GLU A 43 -8.76 3.45 -2.77
C GLU A 43 -9.08 4.45 -3.89
N ALA A 44 -8.53 4.24 -5.10
CA ALA A 44 -8.82 5.08 -6.26
C ALA A 44 -10.32 5.13 -6.63
N VAL A 45 -11.03 3.99 -6.52
CA VAL A 45 -12.47 3.94 -6.77
C VAL A 45 -13.26 4.68 -5.69
N GLU A 46 -12.85 4.59 -4.42
CA GLU A 46 -13.47 5.34 -3.33
C GLU A 46 -13.29 6.85 -3.50
N GLU A 47 -12.09 7.30 -3.89
CA GLU A 47 -11.81 8.71 -4.18
C GLU A 47 -12.65 9.23 -5.36
N LEU A 48 -12.75 8.47 -6.46
CA LEU A 48 -13.61 8.82 -7.59
C LEU A 48 -15.09 8.95 -7.18
N ASN A 49 -15.56 8.07 -6.29
CA ASN A 49 -16.91 8.16 -5.75
C ASN A 49 -17.12 9.41 -4.88
N LEU A 50 -16.11 9.82 -4.10
CA LEU A 50 -16.15 11.05 -3.31
C LEU A 50 -16.10 12.31 -4.18
N ILE A 51 -15.35 12.28 -5.29
CA ILE A 51 -15.35 13.36 -6.29
C ILE A 51 -16.73 13.48 -6.94
N ARG A 52 -17.36 12.35 -7.31
CA ARG A 52 -18.73 12.33 -7.85
C ARG A 52 -19.77 12.84 -6.86
N GLN A 53 -19.55 12.63 -5.56
CA GLN A 53 -20.39 13.19 -4.49
C GLN A 53 -20.11 14.68 -4.21
N GLY A 54 -19.14 15.30 -4.88
CA GLY A 54 -18.75 16.70 -4.68
C GLY A 54 -17.99 16.96 -3.37
N LYS A 55 -17.52 15.91 -2.68
CA LYS A 55 -16.79 16.01 -1.41
C LYS A 55 -15.28 16.21 -1.61
N LEU A 56 -14.76 15.78 -2.76
CA LEU A 56 -13.36 15.95 -3.15
C LEU A 56 -13.27 16.61 -4.52
N LYS A 57 -12.19 17.38 -4.73
CA LYS A 57 -11.90 18.00 -6.02
C LYS A 57 -11.08 17.02 -6.86
N GLY A 58 -11.62 16.57 -7.98
CA GLY A 58 -10.88 15.75 -8.92
C GLY A 58 -9.76 16.54 -9.59
N ILE A 59 -8.65 15.86 -9.88
CA ILE A 59 -7.55 16.36 -10.71
C ILE A 59 -7.61 15.70 -12.09
N SER A 60 -6.99 16.30 -13.11
CA SER A 60 -6.92 15.66 -14.42
C SER A 60 -6.00 14.43 -14.39
N ALA A 61 -6.22 13.50 -15.31
CA ALA A 61 -5.36 12.31 -15.43
C ALA A 61 -3.89 12.68 -15.71
N GLU A 62 -3.65 13.77 -16.45
CA GLU A 62 -2.31 14.29 -16.69
C GLU A 62 -1.64 14.82 -15.42
N GLN A 63 -2.39 15.48 -14.53
CA GLN A 63 -1.87 15.95 -13.25
C GLN A 63 -1.52 14.78 -12.33
N LEU A 64 -2.37 13.76 -12.28
CA LEU A 64 -2.11 12.54 -11.49
C LEU A 64 -0.80 11.86 -11.93
N LEU A 65 -0.55 11.75 -13.24
CA LEU A 65 0.66 11.13 -13.79
C LEU A 65 1.94 11.91 -13.47
N ASN A 66 1.85 13.22 -13.24
CA ASN A 66 3.00 14.06 -12.91
C ASN A 66 3.34 14.05 -11.40
N GLU A 67 2.46 13.53 -10.55
CA GLU A 67 2.64 13.46 -9.08
C GLU A 67 3.17 12.10 -8.58
N LEU A 68 3.19 11.07 -9.43
CA LEU A 68 3.72 9.73 -9.16
C LEU A 68 5.20 9.61 -9.54
#